data_AF-A0A947VXI2-F1
#
_entry.id   AF-A0A947VXI2-F1
#
_cell.length_a   1.000
_cell.length_b   1.000
_cell.length_c   1.000
_cell.angle_alpha   90.00
_cell.angle_beta   90.00
_cell.angle_gamma   90.00
#
_symmetry.space_group_name_H-M   'P 1'
#
loop_
_entity.id
_entity.type
_entity.pdbx_description
1 polymer ?
#
loop_
_entity_poly.entity_id
_entity_poly.type
_entity_poly.pdbx_seq_one_letter_code
_entity_poly.pdbx_strand_id
1 'polypeptide(L)'
;MFKKPDPKDQAVEEVIIPPSFVLTCGDEGVQINVGRRLSLIGVGVGLDGADKVIEALKKLFSGMRLAASGENDWVKNQLKLDDWAQTDATMQKQVEALADKHNLLYAGFLPFTDPRQLKHDIKGHMVRPKNVHVASNICFTLGGGEQTYNLGQYQVSAEWLHLVDIKLARTIIKTQLEFYTQVSGLKKLAVVIEEAGELDKKVIAKNKQILQKIL
;
A
#
# COMPACT_ATOMS: atom_id res chain seq x y z
N MET A 1 -46.14 -27.92 -24.12
CA MET A 1 -44.91 -28.74 -23.99
C MET A 1 -43.77 -27.77 -23.75
N PHE A 2 -43.36 -27.55 -22.49
CA PHE A 2 -42.29 -26.62 -22.16
C PHE A 2 -40.95 -27.32 -22.41
N LYS A 3 -40.16 -26.81 -23.36
CA LYS A 3 -38.77 -27.25 -23.55
C LYS A 3 -38.01 -26.93 -22.26
N LYS A 4 -37.40 -27.95 -21.63
CA LYS A 4 -36.42 -27.73 -20.58
C LYS A 4 -35.21 -27.01 -21.21
N PRO A 5 -34.63 -26.00 -20.54
CA PRO A 5 -33.40 -25.37 -21.02
C PRO A 5 -32.26 -26.39 -21.09
N ASP A 6 -31.41 -26.23 -22.09
CA ASP A 6 -30.26 -27.08 -22.39
C ASP A 6 -29.20 -26.92 -21.29
N PRO A 7 -28.58 -27.99 -20.73
CA PRO A 7 -27.61 -27.88 -19.63
C PRO A 7 -26.33 -27.10 -19.95
N LYS A 8 -26.17 -26.59 -21.17
CA LYS A 8 -24.98 -25.88 -21.65
C LYS A 8 -25.06 -24.36 -21.50
N ASP A 9 -26.18 -23.82 -21.05
CA ASP A 9 -26.36 -22.38 -20.74
C ASP A 9 -26.15 -22.07 -19.25
N GLN A 10 -25.28 -22.81 -18.57
CA GLN A 10 -24.78 -22.37 -17.27
C GLN A 10 -23.70 -21.32 -17.54
N ALA A 11 -24.08 -20.04 -17.37
CA ALA A 11 -23.12 -18.97 -17.21
C ALA A 11 -22.09 -19.45 -16.17
N VAL A 12 -20.83 -19.55 -16.59
CA VAL A 12 -19.74 -19.77 -15.66
C VAL A 12 -19.74 -18.52 -14.78
N GLU A 13 -20.27 -18.62 -13.56
CA GLU A 13 -20.11 -17.57 -12.56
C GLU A 13 -18.61 -17.37 -12.43
N GLU A 14 -18.12 -16.26 -12.97
CA GLU A 14 -16.75 -15.86 -12.81
C GLU A 14 -16.53 -15.75 -11.30
N VAL A 15 -15.73 -16.65 -10.73
CA VAL A 15 -15.40 -16.62 -9.31
C VAL A 15 -14.60 -15.34 -9.11
N ILE A 16 -15.27 -14.27 -8.68
CA ILE A 16 -14.63 -13.01 -8.32
C ILE A 16 -13.80 -13.31 -7.08
N ILE A 17 -12.50 -13.53 -7.27
CA ILE A 17 -11.54 -13.64 -6.16
C ILE A 17 -11.43 -12.22 -5.58
N PRO A 18 -11.97 -11.96 -4.37
CA PRO A 18 -11.94 -10.63 -3.80
C PRO A 18 -10.48 -10.17 -3.68
N PRO A 19 -10.22 -8.87 -3.84
CA PRO A 19 -8.86 -8.38 -3.89
C PRO A 19 -8.14 -8.65 -2.58
N SER A 20 -7.09 -9.47 -2.63
CA SER A 20 -6.33 -9.83 -1.42
C SER A 20 -5.50 -8.66 -0.89
N PHE A 21 -4.99 -7.79 -1.77
CA PHE A 21 -4.04 -6.74 -1.42
C PHE A 21 -4.19 -5.47 -2.25
N VAL A 22 -4.08 -4.32 -1.58
CA VAL A 22 -4.04 -2.99 -2.18
C VAL A 22 -2.75 -2.29 -1.75
N LEU A 23 -1.86 -2.01 -2.70
CA LEU A 23 -0.67 -1.21 -2.50
C LEU A 23 -1.01 0.29 -2.65
N THR A 24 -0.72 1.06 -1.61
CA THR A 24 -0.93 2.51 -1.60
C THR A 24 0.11 3.18 -0.71
N CYS A 25 -0.05 4.48 -0.42
CA CYS A 25 0.84 5.18 0.49
C CYS A 25 0.69 4.64 1.93
N GLY A 26 1.72 4.80 2.75
CA GLY A 26 1.69 4.41 4.15
C GLY A 26 1.22 5.49 5.11
N ASP A 27 0.37 6.40 4.65
CA ASP A 27 -0.25 7.44 5.49
C ASP A 27 -1.20 6.81 6.52
N GLU A 28 -1.26 7.38 7.72
CA GLU A 28 -2.07 6.91 8.85
C GLU A 28 -3.59 6.98 8.62
N GLY A 29 -4.04 7.69 7.58
CA GLY A 29 -5.44 7.91 7.30
C GLY A 29 -6.08 6.94 6.29
N VAL A 30 -5.33 6.07 5.61
CA VAL A 30 -5.91 5.25 4.53
C VAL A 30 -6.74 4.10 5.08
N GLN A 31 -8.01 4.01 4.67
CA GLN A 31 -8.89 2.88 4.97
C GLN A 31 -9.48 2.28 3.69
N ILE A 32 -9.49 0.95 3.63
CA ILE A 32 -10.11 0.14 2.57
C ILE A 32 -11.05 -0.89 3.20
N ASN A 33 -12.14 -1.24 2.50
CA ASN A 33 -13.16 -2.18 2.99
C ASN A 33 -12.81 -3.66 2.79
N VAL A 34 -11.95 -3.97 1.82
CA VAL A 34 -11.59 -5.33 1.45
C VAL A 34 -10.09 -5.45 1.19
N GLY A 35 -9.59 -6.67 1.36
CA GLY A 35 -8.18 -6.97 1.24
C GLY A 35 -7.36 -6.39 2.39
N ARG A 36 -6.04 -6.44 2.22
CA ARG A 36 -5.09 -5.88 3.18
C ARG A 36 -4.26 -4.78 2.52
N ARG A 37 -3.99 -3.72 3.28
CA ARG A 37 -3.17 -2.60 2.81
C ARG A 37 -1.70 -2.99 2.83
N LEU A 38 -1.06 -2.91 1.67
CA LEU A 38 0.40 -2.85 1.56
C LEU A 38 0.79 -1.38 1.40
N SER A 39 1.87 -0.99 2.05
CA SER A 39 2.26 0.42 2.12
C SER A 39 3.72 0.64 1.76
N LEU A 40 3.92 1.56 0.81
CA LEU A 40 5.22 2.02 0.39
C LEU A 40 5.12 3.53 0.16
N ILE A 41 6.08 4.33 0.63
CA ILE A 41 6.09 5.75 0.22
C ILE A 41 6.30 5.83 -1.30
N GLY A 42 5.76 6.87 -1.93
CA GLY A 42 6.08 7.13 -3.33
C GLY A 42 5.68 6.02 -4.30
N VAL A 43 4.61 5.27 -4.01
CA VAL A 43 3.96 4.42 -5.02
C VAL A 43 3.69 5.29 -6.25
N GLY A 44 4.43 5.04 -7.33
CA GLY A 44 4.35 5.76 -8.59
C GLY A 44 5.38 6.89 -8.78
N VAL A 45 6.09 7.35 -7.75
CA VAL A 45 6.95 8.56 -7.86
C VAL A 45 8.23 8.47 -7.04
N GLY A 46 9.38 8.49 -7.72
CA GLY A 46 10.64 8.99 -7.17
C GLY A 46 11.32 8.19 -6.04
N LEU A 47 10.78 7.05 -5.62
CA LEU A 47 11.47 6.16 -4.68
C LEU A 47 12.40 5.20 -5.44
N ASP A 48 13.72 5.43 -5.34
CA ASP A 48 14.70 4.55 -5.96
C ASP A 48 14.58 3.11 -5.45
N GLY A 49 14.58 2.15 -6.37
CA GLY A 49 14.39 0.73 -6.06
C GLY A 49 12.95 0.28 -5.80
N ALA A 50 11.94 1.16 -5.90
CA ALA A 50 10.53 0.80 -5.70
C ALA A 50 10.06 -0.34 -6.63
N ASP A 51 10.50 -0.34 -7.91
CA ASP A 51 10.17 -1.41 -8.86
C ASP A 51 10.58 -2.80 -8.34
N LYS A 52 11.75 -2.89 -7.69
CA LYS A 52 12.26 -4.15 -7.14
C LYS A 52 11.45 -4.60 -5.92
N VAL A 53 10.95 -3.65 -5.13
CA VAL A 53 10.04 -3.94 -4.02
C VAL A 53 8.70 -4.46 -4.54
N ILE A 54 8.14 -3.83 -5.56
CA ILE A 54 6.87 -4.27 -6.18
C ILE A 54 7.03 -5.68 -6.75
N GLU A 55 8.12 -5.95 -7.47
CA GLU A 55 8.39 -7.31 -7.98
C GLU A 55 8.62 -8.32 -6.87
N ALA A 56 9.23 -7.94 -5.75
CA ALA A 56 9.36 -8.81 -4.58
C ALA A 56 8.01 -9.09 -3.91
N LEU A 57 7.17 -8.06 -3.75
CA LEU A 57 5.80 -8.20 -3.19
C LEU A 57 4.92 -9.10 -4.08
N LYS A 58 5.02 -8.97 -5.42
CA LYS A 58 4.31 -9.84 -6.38
C LYS A 58 4.67 -11.32 -6.26
N LYS A 59 5.86 -11.66 -5.76
CA LYS A 59 6.26 -13.05 -5.48
C LYS A 59 5.59 -13.61 -4.22
N LEU A 60 5.15 -12.74 -3.31
CA LEU A 60 4.51 -13.11 -2.06
C LEU A 60 2.99 -13.08 -2.17
N PHE A 61 2.46 -12.14 -2.95
CA PHE A 61 1.04 -11.85 -2.99
C PHE A 61 0.54 -11.83 -4.43
N SER A 62 -0.48 -12.65 -4.71
CA SER A 62 -1.15 -12.68 -6.00
C SER A 62 -2.23 -11.61 -6.11
N GLY A 63 -2.40 -11.09 -7.32
CA GLY A 63 -3.48 -10.19 -7.66
C GLY A 63 -3.36 -8.78 -7.11
N MET A 64 -2.23 -8.34 -6.55
CA MET A 64 -2.11 -6.97 -6.01
C MET A 64 -2.70 -5.88 -6.90
N ARG A 65 -3.38 -4.90 -6.29
CA ARG A 65 -3.92 -3.71 -6.95
C ARG A 65 -3.24 -2.47 -6.41
N LEU A 66 -3.17 -1.40 -7.20
CA LEU A 66 -2.59 -0.13 -6.78
C LEU A 66 -3.69 0.91 -6.59
N ALA A 67 -3.60 1.71 -5.52
CA ALA A 67 -4.50 2.83 -5.30
C ALA A 67 -3.71 4.11 -5.02
N ALA A 68 -4.11 5.20 -5.67
CA ALA A 68 -3.63 6.53 -5.35
C ALA A 68 -4.34 7.05 -4.09
N SER A 69 -3.67 7.89 -3.32
CA SER A 69 -4.24 8.54 -2.14
C SER A 69 -4.25 10.06 -2.31
N GLY A 70 -5.24 10.72 -1.71
CA GLY A 70 -5.23 12.17 -1.58
C GLY A 70 -4.15 12.66 -0.62
N GLU A 71 -3.78 13.94 -0.76
CA GLU A 71 -2.81 14.66 0.07
C GLU A 71 -1.51 13.86 0.32
N ASN A 72 -0.91 13.36 -0.76
CA ASN A 72 0.33 12.60 -0.68
C ASN A 72 1.55 13.53 -0.53
N ASP A 73 2.04 13.70 0.70
CA ASP A 73 3.20 14.55 1.00
C ASP A 73 4.47 14.16 0.25
N TRP A 74 4.68 12.86 -0.01
CA TRP A 74 5.86 12.40 -0.72
C TRP A 74 5.87 12.95 -2.15
N VAL A 75 4.77 12.80 -2.88
CA VAL A 75 4.65 13.31 -4.25
C VAL A 75 4.77 14.82 -4.29
N LYS A 76 4.09 15.53 -3.38
CA LYS A 76 4.16 16.98 -3.30
C LYS A 76 5.60 17.47 -3.10
N ASN A 77 6.35 16.81 -2.20
CA ASN A 77 7.73 17.18 -1.90
C ASN A 77 8.71 16.81 -3.01
N GLN A 78 8.61 15.60 -3.57
CA GLN A 78 9.53 15.14 -4.63
C GLN A 78 9.39 15.97 -5.92
N LEU A 79 8.16 16.36 -6.26
CA LEU A 79 7.87 17.09 -7.48
C LEU A 79 7.73 18.61 -7.27
N LYS A 80 7.86 19.09 -6.02
CA LYS A 80 7.72 20.51 -5.63
C LYS A 80 6.42 21.12 -6.15
N LEU A 81 5.31 20.44 -5.93
CA LEU A 81 4.00 20.87 -6.41
C LEU A 81 3.39 21.90 -5.45
N ASP A 82 2.72 22.91 -6.01
CA ASP A 82 2.24 24.05 -5.23
C ASP A 82 0.97 23.72 -4.44
N ASP A 83 0.01 23.03 -5.07
CA ASP A 83 -1.30 22.75 -4.51
C ASP A 83 -1.66 21.26 -4.48
N TRP A 84 -2.69 20.93 -3.69
CA TRP A 84 -3.14 19.56 -3.50
C TRP A 84 -3.93 19.00 -4.68
N ALA A 85 -4.62 19.83 -5.46
CA ALA A 85 -5.34 19.36 -6.64
C ALA A 85 -4.36 18.86 -7.72
N GLN A 86 -3.26 19.58 -7.92
CA GLN A 86 -2.16 19.17 -8.78
C GLN A 86 -1.48 17.91 -8.25
N THR A 87 -1.27 17.83 -6.93
CA THR A 87 -0.66 16.66 -6.27
C THR A 87 -1.51 15.42 -6.48
N ASP A 88 -2.81 15.51 -6.20
CA ASP A 88 -3.77 14.40 -6.34
C ASP A 88 -3.91 13.95 -7.79
N ALA A 89 -3.98 14.90 -8.74
CA ALA A 89 -4.04 14.58 -10.17
C ALA A 89 -2.75 13.90 -10.65
N THR A 90 -1.59 14.34 -10.16
CA THR A 90 -0.29 13.75 -10.49
C THR A 90 -0.18 12.34 -9.90
N MET A 91 -0.55 12.17 -8.62
CA MET A 91 -0.52 10.88 -7.96
C MET A 91 -1.36 9.84 -8.70
N GLN A 92 -2.58 10.19 -9.13
CA GLN A 92 -3.44 9.29 -9.91
C GLN A 92 -2.76 8.80 -11.19
N LYS A 93 -2.22 9.73 -12.00
CA LYS A 93 -1.54 9.38 -13.25
C LYS A 93 -0.30 8.53 -13.03
N GLN A 94 0.50 8.83 -12.01
CA GLN A 94 1.74 8.14 -11.73
C GLN A 94 1.51 6.73 -11.20
N VAL A 95 0.50 6.55 -10.34
CA VAL A 95 0.09 5.23 -9.84
C VAL A 95 -0.52 4.37 -10.94
N GLU A 96 -1.33 4.96 -11.82
CA GLU A 96 -1.90 4.25 -12.98
C GLU A 96 -0.78 3.78 -13.93
N ALA A 97 0.16 4.66 -14.29
CA ALA A 97 1.31 4.30 -15.11
C ALA A 97 2.19 3.22 -14.46
N LEU A 98 2.36 3.26 -13.13
CA LEU A 98 3.09 2.23 -12.39
C LEU A 98 2.34 0.89 -12.43
N ALA A 99 1.01 0.90 -12.32
CA ALA A 99 0.20 -0.31 -12.42
C ALA A 99 0.37 -0.95 -13.81
N ASP A 100 0.29 -0.16 -14.88
CA ASP A 100 0.53 -0.61 -16.26
C ASP A 100 1.93 -1.22 -16.42
N LYS A 101 2.96 -0.52 -15.93
CA LYS A 101 4.36 -0.96 -16.00
C LYS A 101 4.58 -2.33 -15.34
N HIS A 102 3.90 -2.60 -14.23
CA HIS A 102 4.06 -3.86 -13.48
C HIS A 102 2.99 -4.91 -13.80
N ASN A 103 2.12 -4.67 -14.80
CA ASN A 103 0.98 -5.52 -15.13
C ASN A 103 0.08 -5.80 -13.91
N LEU A 104 -0.24 -4.74 -13.17
CA LEU A 104 -1.13 -4.72 -12.02
C LEU A 104 -2.37 -3.89 -12.35
N LEU A 105 -3.43 -4.07 -11.56
CA LEU A 105 -4.67 -3.31 -11.76
C LEU A 105 -4.67 -2.03 -10.93
N TYR A 106 -5.00 -0.90 -11.57
CA TYR A 106 -5.23 0.37 -10.89
C TYR A 106 -6.66 0.43 -10.33
N ALA A 107 -6.78 0.46 -9.01
CA ALA A 107 -8.05 0.51 -8.29
C ALA A 107 -8.71 1.90 -8.36
N GLY A 108 -7.93 2.98 -8.36
CA GLY A 108 -8.45 4.34 -8.35
C GLY A 108 -7.84 5.21 -7.25
N PHE A 109 -8.58 6.24 -6.85
CA PHE A 109 -8.13 7.29 -5.94
C PHE A 109 -8.91 7.27 -4.62
N LEU A 110 -8.19 7.31 -3.49
CA LEU A 110 -8.72 7.35 -2.14
C LEU A 110 -8.86 8.82 -1.69
N PRO A 111 -10.07 9.39 -1.66
CA PRO A 111 -10.28 10.82 -1.36
C PRO A 111 -10.44 11.08 0.13
N PHE A 112 -10.31 12.35 0.54
CA PHE A 112 -10.75 12.86 1.85
C PHE A 112 -12.25 13.18 1.83
N THR A 113 -13.09 12.16 1.68
CA THR A 113 -14.56 12.25 1.75
C THR A 113 -15.11 10.96 2.37
N ASP A 114 -16.44 10.82 2.40
CA ASP A 114 -17.07 9.51 2.66
C ASP A 114 -16.46 8.42 1.74
N PRO A 115 -16.38 7.16 2.23
CA PRO A 115 -15.72 6.10 1.49
C PRO A 115 -16.39 5.87 0.13
N ARG A 116 -15.59 5.95 -0.93
CA ARG A 116 -16.07 5.84 -2.31
C ARG A 116 -15.81 4.47 -2.88
N GLN A 117 -16.73 4.02 -3.72
CA GLN A 117 -16.50 2.84 -4.55
C GLN A 117 -15.45 3.19 -5.60
N LEU A 118 -14.35 2.43 -5.59
CA LEU A 118 -13.31 2.45 -6.59
C LEU A 118 -13.53 1.28 -7.58
N LYS A 119 -12.54 0.95 -8.41
CA LYS A 119 -12.56 -0.22 -9.28
C LYS A 119 -12.23 -1.50 -8.51
N HIS A 120 -12.56 -2.65 -9.12
CA HIS A 120 -12.20 -3.98 -8.63
C HIS A 120 -12.71 -4.27 -7.20
N ASP A 121 -13.94 -3.83 -6.91
CA ASP A 121 -14.65 -4.01 -5.63
C ASP A 121 -14.01 -3.38 -4.40
N ILE A 122 -12.99 -2.54 -4.60
CA ILE A 122 -12.34 -1.78 -3.53
C ILE A 122 -13.18 -0.53 -3.23
N LYS A 123 -13.53 -0.33 -1.97
CA LYS A 123 -14.11 0.89 -1.42
C LYS A 123 -13.14 1.45 -0.39
N GLY A 124 -12.84 2.75 -0.46
CA GLY A 124 -11.90 3.35 0.48
C GLY A 124 -11.89 4.87 0.48
N HIS A 125 -11.14 5.43 1.42
CA HIS A 125 -10.95 6.87 1.61
C HIS A 125 -9.81 7.17 2.59
N MET A 126 -9.53 8.46 2.74
CA MET A 126 -8.68 9.04 3.78
C MET A 126 -9.56 9.49 4.97
N VAL A 127 -9.21 9.04 6.17
CA VAL A 127 -10.01 9.21 7.41
C VAL A 127 -9.46 10.32 8.32
N ARG A 128 -8.19 10.71 8.16
CA ARG A 128 -7.61 11.80 8.97
C ARG A 128 -8.11 13.18 8.49
N PRO A 129 -8.10 14.22 9.34
CA PRO A 129 -8.36 15.58 8.88
C PRO A 129 -7.35 16.02 7.82
N LYS A 130 -7.82 16.78 6.84
CA LYS A 130 -6.97 17.39 5.80
C LYS A 130 -5.87 18.24 6.42
N ASN A 131 -4.66 18.15 5.87
CA ASN A 131 -3.46 18.89 6.33
C ASN A 131 -3.05 18.65 7.79
N VAL A 132 -3.53 17.59 8.44
CA VAL A 132 -3.16 17.27 9.82
C VAL A 132 -2.62 15.85 9.88
N HIS A 133 -1.38 15.71 10.31
CA HIS A 133 -0.80 14.42 10.69
C HIS A 133 -0.90 14.19 12.18
N VAL A 134 -1.39 13.01 12.55
CA VAL A 134 -1.60 12.62 13.96
C VAL A 134 -0.76 11.40 14.37
N ALA A 135 0.09 10.92 13.46
CA ALA A 135 0.85 9.72 13.69
C ALA A 135 1.87 9.88 14.83
N SER A 136 1.88 8.92 15.75
CA SER A 136 2.87 8.81 16.83
C SER A 136 3.85 7.65 16.61
N ASN A 137 3.50 6.73 15.71
CA ASN A 137 4.23 5.48 15.48
C ASN A 137 4.45 5.21 13.99
N ILE A 138 5.39 4.32 13.70
CA ILE A 138 5.53 3.64 12.41
C ILE A 138 5.32 2.14 12.65
N CYS A 139 4.38 1.55 11.93
CA CYS A 139 4.09 0.13 11.94
C CYS A 139 4.74 -0.56 10.73
N PHE A 140 5.62 -1.52 10.99
CA PHE A 140 6.15 -2.41 9.96
C PHE A 140 5.30 -3.68 9.87
N THR A 141 4.72 -3.95 8.70
CA THR A 141 3.97 -5.19 8.48
C THR A 141 4.88 -6.28 7.93
N LEU A 142 4.86 -7.44 8.58
CA LEU A 142 5.67 -8.61 8.23
C LEU A 142 4.81 -9.84 7.88
N GLY A 143 3.57 -9.87 8.34
CA GLY A 143 2.66 -11.00 8.17
C GLY A 143 1.83 -11.00 6.89
N GLY A 144 1.87 -9.92 6.10
CA GLY A 144 1.08 -9.79 4.86
C GLY A 144 0.07 -8.66 4.96
N GLY A 145 0.55 -7.43 4.99
CA GLY A 145 -0.23 -6.20 5.02
C GLY A 145 -0.84 -5.86 6.37
N GLU A 146 -1.50 -4.71 6.42
CA GLU A 146 -2.20 -4.21 7.59
C GLU A 146 -3.36 -5.15 7.97
N GLN A 147 -3.34 -5.70 9.19
CA GLN A 147 -4.45 -6.53 9.70
C GLN A 147 -5.46 -5.69 10.46
N THR A 148 -4.96 -4.76 11.28
CA THR A 148 -5.78 -3.89 12.10
C THR A 148 -5.64 -2.47 11.57
N TYR A 149 -6.77 -1.86 11.20
CA TYR A 149 -6.77 -0.43 10.85
C TYR A 149 -6.22 0.39 12.03
N ASN A 150 -5.21 1.21 11.76
CA ASN A 150 -4.48 1.92 12.80
C ASN A 150 -4.35 3.41 12.46
N LEU A 151 -5.38 4.19 12.80
CA LEU A 151 -5.26 5.65 12.82
C LEU A 151 -4.14 6.06 13.78
N GLY A 152 -3.29 6.99 13.36
CA GLY A 152 -2.15 7.45 14.16
C GLY A 152 -0.88 6.61 13.99
N GLN A 153 -0.80 5.76 12.97
CA GLN A 153 0.42 5.02 12.62
C GLN A 153 0.70 5.13 11.13
N TYR A 154 1.90 5.58 10.75
CA TYR A 154 2.35 5.34 9.38
C TYR A 154 2.61 3.85 9.19
N GLN A 155 2.35 3.33 7.99
CA GLN A 155 2.59 1.94 7.67
C GLN A 155 3.76 1.79 6.70
N VAL A 156 4.59 0.77 6.92
CA VAL A 156 5.62 0.33 5.98
C VAL A 156 5.51 -1.18 5.80
N SER A 157 5.21 -1.61 4.58
CA SER A 157 5.27 -3.02 4.21
C SER A 157 6.72 -3.49 4.17
N ALA A 158 7.04 -4.53 4.94
CA ALA A 158 8.38 -5.10 5.12
C ALA A 158 8.41 -6.62 4.85
N GLU A 159 7.36 -7.15 4.22
CA GLU A 159 7.22 -8.57 3.88
C GLU A 159 8.25 -9.06 2.84
N TRP A 160 8.77 -8.13 2.03
CA TRP A 160 9.67 -8.38 0.91
C TRP A 160 11.16 -8.42 1.30
N LEU A 161 11.52 -8.07 2.54
CA LEU A 161 12.91 -7.84 2.94
C LEU A 161 13.85 -9.02 2.66
N HIS A 162 13.39 -10.25 2.86
CA HIS A 162 14.17 -11.48 2.62
C HIS A 162 14.38 -11.82 1.13
N LEU A 163 13.68 -11.14 0.22
CA LEU A 163 13.76 -11.38 -1.24
C LEU A 163 14.74 -10.47 -1.96
N VAL A 164 15.35 -9.52 -1.26
CA VAL A 164 16.26 -8.54 -1.84
C VAL A 164 17.60 -8.50 -1.10
N ASP A 165 18.58 -7.80 -1.67
CA ASP A 165 19.83 -7.55 -0.98
C ASP A 165 19.66 -6.55 0.17
N ILE A 166 20.48 -6.72 1.21
CA ILE A 166 20.41 -5.91 2.44
C ILE A 166 20.69 -4.42 2.19
N LYS A 167 21.44 -4.07 1.14
CA LYS A 167 21.76 -2.68 0.83
C LYS A 167 20.51 -1.97 0.29
N LEU A 168 19.81 -2.59 -0.66
CA LEU A 168 18.52 -2.10 -1.16
C LEU A 168 17.49 -2.00 -0.05
N ALA A 169 17.36 -3.06 0.76
CA ALA A 169 16.44 -3.09 1.90
C ALA A 169 16.70 -1.91 2.86
N ARG A 170 17.97 -1.70 3.21
CA ARG A 170 18.39 -0.60 4.08
C ARG A 170 18.06 0.76 3.47
N THR A 171 18.38 0.98 2.20
CA THR A 171 18.09 2.25 1.52
C THR A 171 16.60 2.56 1.61
N ILE A 172 15.74 1.65 1.16
CA ILE A 172 14.30 1.90 1.06
C ILE A 172 13.65 2.09 2.44
N ILE A 173 14.01 1.26 3.43
CA ILE A 173 13.45 1.39 4.78
C ILE A 173 13.91 2.70 5.44
N LYS A 174 15.19 3.08 5.29
CA LYS A 174 15.69 4.34 5.86
C LYS A 174 15.05 5.55 5.21
N THR A 175 14.90 5.57 3.89
CA THR A 175 14.20 6.67 3.19
C THR A 175 12.76 6.84 3.70
N GLN A 176 12.04 5.74 3.95
CA GLN A 176 10.70 5.79 4.53
C GLN A 176 10.69 6.34 5.96
N LEU A 177 11.60 5.87 6.81
CA LEU A 177 11.74 6.36 8.18
C LEU A 177 12.07 7.85 8.23
N GLU A 178 13.03 8.30 7.42
CA GLU A 178 13.46 9.69 7.33
C GLU A 178 12.31 10.58 6.90
N PHE A 179 11.58 10.17 5.85
CA PHE A 179 10.41 10.90 5.37
C PHE A 179 9.32 11.02 6.44
N TYR A 180 8.88 9.92 7.05
CA TYR A 180 7.83 9.97 8.07
C TYR A 180 8.27 10.73 9.33
N THR A 181 9.56 10.67 9.69
CA THR A 181 10.11 11.49 10.78
C THR A 181 10.01 12.98 10.45
N GLN A 182 10.32 13.38 9.21
CA GLN A 182 10.20 14.76 8.77
C GLN A 182 8.75 15.24 8.79
N VAL A 183 7.82 14.47 8.20
CA VAL A 183 6.38 14.80 8.15
C VAL A 183 5.79 14.92 9.55
N SER A 184 6.31 14.15 10.52
CA SER A 184 5.88 14.19 11.93
C SER A 184 6.50 15.32 12.75
N GLY A 185 7.18 16.28 12.11
CA GLY A 185 7.84 17.39 12.78
C GLY A 185 9.06 16.97 13.60
N LEU A 186 9.83 16.00 13.10
CA LEU A 186 11.07 15.48 13.71
C LEU A 186 10.86 14.80 15.08
N LYS A 187 9.62 14.43 15.40
CA LYS A 187 9.31 13.61 16.58
C LYS A 187 9.83 12.19 16.37
N LYS A 188 10.41 11.61 17.41
CA LYS A 188 10.78 10.20 17.41
C LYS A 188 9.51 9.35 17.41
N LEU A 189 9.25 8.69 16.29
CA LEU A 189 8.11 7.78 16.14
C LEU A 189 8.42 6.44 16.81
N ALA A 190 7.48 5.91 17.59
CA ALA A 190 7.64 4.57 18.15
C ALA A 190 7.52 3.51 17.04
N VAL A 191 8.29 2.43 17.13
CA VAL A 191 8.25 1.34 16.17
C VAL A 191 7.30 0.25 16.65
N VAL A 192 6.36 -0.13 15.80
CA VAL A 192 5.46 -1.27 15.97
C VAL A 192 5.76 -2.29 14.88
N ILE A 193 5.67 -3.59 15.19
CA ILE A 193 5.86 -4.67 14.23
C ILE A 193 4.61 -5.54 14.23
N GLU A 194 3.93 -5.63 13.10
CA GLU A 194 2.75 -6.47 12.91
C GLU A 194 3.14 -7.79 12.22
N GLU A 195 3.10 -8.88 12.98
CA GLU A 195 3.52 -10.21 12.52
C GLU A 195 2.33 -11.10 12.12
N ALA A 196 1.11 -10.69 12.44
CA ALA A 196 -0.09 -11.44 12.07
C ALA A 196 -0.39 -11.33 10.57
N GLY A 197 -0.83 -12.41 9.95
CA GLY A 197 -1.26 -12.45 8.56
C GLY A 197 -1.09 -13.82 7.93
N GLU A 198 -1.01 -13.87 6.60
CA GLU A 198 -0.98 -15.11 5.81
C GLU A 198 0.41 -15.66 5.50
N LEU A 199 1.48 -14.91 5.79
CA LEU A 199 2.83 -15.37 5.51
C LEU A 199 3.31 -16.42 6.52
N ASP A 200 4.14 -17.36 6.05
CA ASP A 200 4.74 -18.40 6.89
C ASP A 200 5.63 -17.79 7.99
N LYS A 201 5.58 -18.38 9.19
CA LYS A 201 6.35 -17.91 10.36
C LYS A 201 7.86 -17.84 10.09
N LYS A 202 8.41 -18.69 9.24
CA LYS A 202 9.83 -18.66 8.85
C LYS A 202 10.13 -17.44 7.97
N VAL A 203 9.22 -17.04 7.09
CA VAL A 203 9.36 -15.82 6.28
C VAL A 203 9.32 -14.58 7.18
N ILE A 204 8.33 -14.52 8.08
CA ILE A 204 8.21 -13.45 9.09
C ILE A 204 9.51 -13.33 9.91
N ALA A 205 10.02 -14.45 10.44
CA ALA A 205 11.24 -14.46 11.23
C ALA A 205 12.47 -13.95 10.44
N LYS A 206 12.61 -14.33 9.17
CA LYS A 206 13.68 -13.84 8.29
C LYS A 206 13.58 -12.32 8.06
N ASN A 207 12.39 -11.83 7.72
CA ASN A 207 12.16 -10.40 7.52
C ASN A 207 12.42 -9.60 8.80
N LYS A 208 11.99 -10.10 9.96
CA LYS A 208 12.24 -9.48 11.27
C LYS A 208 13.72 -9.35 11.58
N GLN A 209 14.50 -10.41 11.34
CA GLN A 209 15.96 -10.36 11.52
C GLN A 209 16.64 -9.35 10.58
N ILE A 210 16.13 -9.20 9.35
CA ILE A 210 16.65 -8.20 8.41
C ILE A 210 16.27 -6.80 8.87
N LEU A 211 15.02 -6.58 9.25
CA LEU A 211 14.53 -5.29 9.76
C LEU A 211 15.31 -4.83 10.99
N GLN A 212 15.58 -5.73 11.95
CA GLN A 212 16.41 -5.47 13.13
C GLN A 212 17.87 -5.07 12.82
N LYS A 213 18.39 -5.39 11.64
CA LYS A 213 19.74 -4.97 11.18
C LYS A 213 19.72 -3.62 10.45
N ILE A 214 18.53 -3.10 10.17
CA ILE A 214 18.31 -1.86 9.42
C ILE A 214 17.91 -0.72 10.36
N LEU A 215 16.99 -1.00 11.28
CA LEU A 215 16.59 -0.13 12.39
C LEU A 215 17.79 0.13 13.33
#